data_AF-A0A2E0X1V8-F1
#
_entry.id   AF-A0A2E0X1V8-F1
#
_cell.length_a   1.000
_cell.length_b   1.000
_cell.length_c   1.000
_cell.angle_alpha   90.00
_cell.angle_beta   90.00
_cell.angle_gamma   90.00
#
_symmetry.space_group_name_H-M   'P 1'
#
loop_
_entity.id
_entity.type
_entity.pdbx_description
1 polymer ?
#
loop_
_entity_poly.entity_id
_entity_poly.type
_entity_poly.pdbx_seq_one_letter_code
_entity_poly.pdbx_strand_id
1 'polypeptide(L)'
;MVSMRIRLLAAAAASCALGACAPIFAQTTLDVTHLLDYGLDVAAEIDATLGVPRSALYAEGANLGGDHIGGAGGYGFAWSLSAQFRVLNSLTRYDPVTYESQLRAFSDQFHDNYWVDSQRGYSAVYHADDRYYDDNAHIAVALAEAYEITGDPTYLHRARLTYQFLLQGEAPGYPGSSYWRVGDDSFLDSAAVLQGARAGAMLYRATGNAGYLNDALQRYEWAANTTQLSDGTFMEKLFLTGPQAGTIGNYPLVNFTAMGIEANLQFYDVTGDPQYLAEAQRIGRTAASKYFSSTNGSINDEGFWAYELVDAFADLYERDGRSLWLARLLTGLNWLHDNKEDPEGHYGKFWGREGPQEGTLSEWWLNDQAPVARAYLHTALLQVEPISGQNGADFNGDGAVDGADFAVWQRGFGMIAQTDGANGDANGDGRVNAADLALWQAALGTSSGSGLGIPTPEPSAAALAAVGLIAIAYRAQGAAAARRRRA
;
A
#
# COMPACT_ATOMS: atom_id res chain seq x y z
N MET A 1 -72.32 -13.91 -32.94
CA MET A 1 -71.09 -14.40 -33.58
C MET A 1 -69.92 -14.12 -32.66
N VAL A 2 -69.69 -15.00 -31.68
CA VAL A 2 -68.52 -14.98 -30.79
C VAL A 2 -68.20 -16.46 -30.61
N SER A 3 -67.15 -16.94 -31.29
CA SER A 3 -66.82 -18.37 -31.30
C SER A 3 -65.90 -18.70 -30.14
N MET A 4 -66.53 -19.28 -29.12
CA MET A 4 -65.96 -20.15 -28.09
C MET A 4 -65.22 -21.33 -28.72
N ARG A 5 -64.05 -21.74 -28.20
CA ARG A 5 -63.61 -23.14 -28.18
C ARG A 5 -62.49 -23.40 -27.18
N ILE A 6 -62.60 -24.59 -26.60
CA ILE A 6 -61.95 -25.16 -25.42
C ILE A 6 -61.07 -26.33 -25.90
N ARG A 7 -59.92 -26.54 -25.21
CA ARG A 7 -59.06 -27.75 -25.13
C ARG A 7 -58.37 -28.24 -26.42
N LEU A 8 -57.06 -28.51 -26.36
CA LEU A 8 -56.46 -29.81 -25.96
C LEU A 8 -54.93 -29.79 -26.16
N LEU A 9 -54.23 -30.49 -25.27
CA LEU A 9 -52.84 -30.91 -25.44
C LEU A 9 -52.65 -31.76 -26.72
N ALA A 10 -51.54 -31.57 -27.45
CA ALA A 10 -50.76 -32.67 -28.02
C ALA A 10 -49.43 -32.20 -28.64
N ALA A 11 -48.40 -32.99 -28.33
CA ALA A 11 -47.27 -33.38 -29.18
C ALA A 11 -46.09 -32.41 -29.37
N ALA A 12 -44.98 -32.84 -28.76
CA ALA A 12 -43.60 -32.49 -29.05
C ALA A 12 -43.21 -32.68 -30.52
N ALA A 13 -42.34 -31.79 -31.04
CA ALA A 13 -40.92 -32.08 -31.31
C ALA A 13 -40.37 -31.17 -32.44
N ALA A 14 -39.07 -30.87 -32.30
CA ALA A 14 -38.13 -30.37 -33.30
C ALA A 14 -37.99 -28.85 -33.52
N SER A 15 -37.05 -28.30 -32.73
CA SER A 15 -35.81 -27.68 -33.19
C SER A 15 -35.79 -26.27 -33.81
N CYS A 16 -34.93 -25.46 -33.17
CA CYS A 16 -34.15 -24.33 -33.68
C CYS A 16 -34.89 -23.05 -34.07
N ALA A 17 -34.89 -22.08 -33.15
CA ALA A 17 -34.51 -20.71 -33.49
C ALA A 17 -33.76 -20.10 -32.31
N LEU A 18 -32.51 -19.75 -32.57
CA LEU A 18 -31.63 -18.94 -31.73
C LEU A 18 -32.36 -17.63 -31.36
N GLY A 19 -32.82 -17.55 -30.12
CA GLY A 19 -33.24 -16.31 -29.48
C GLY A 19 -32.36 -16.12 -28.26
N ALA A 20 -31.24 -15.42 -28.46
CA ALA A 20 -30.38 -14.99 -27.38
C ALA A 20 -31.19 -14.10 -26.42
N CYS A 21 -31.52 -14.64 -25.26
CA CYS A 21 -31.78 -13.84 -24.07
C CYS A 21 -30.67 -14.24 -23.09
N ALA A 22 -29.46 -13.73 -23.35
CA ALA A 22 -28.45 -13.67 -22.31
C ALA A 22 -28.84 -12.48 -21.42
N PRO A 23 -28.97 -12.66 -20.09
CA PRO A 23 -29.04 -11.52 -19.21
C PRO A 23 -27.68 -10.80 -19.28
N ILE A 24 -27.72 -9.50 -19.54
CA ILE A 24 -26.57 -8.62 -19.37
C ILE A 24 -26.32 -8.56 -17.86
N PHE A 25 -25.36 -9.35 -17.38
CA PHE A 25 -24.75 -9.14 -16.09
C PHE A 25 -23.37 -8.56 -16.36
N ALA A 26 -23.26 -7.25 -16.23
CA ALA A 26 -21.97 -6.62 -16.06
C ALA A 26 -21.42 -7.15 -14.73
N GLN A 27 -20.36 -7.96 -14.77
CA GLN A 27 -19.45 -8.02 -13.64
C GLN A 27 -19.05 -6.58 -13.38
N THR A 28 -19.36 -6.03 -12.21
CA THR A 28 -18.76 -4.77 -11.77
C THR A 28 -17.28 -5.06 -11.54
N THR A 29 -16.49 -4.96 -12.61
CA THR A 29 -15.06 -4.81 -12.50
C THR A 29 -14.85 -3.53 -11.71
N LEU A 30 -14.24 -3.65 -10.53
CA LEU A 30 -13.73 -2.50 -9.80
C LEU A 30 -12.70 -1.84 -10.72
N ASP A 31 -13.11 -0.78 -11.41
CA ASP A 31 -12.32 -0.08 -12.41
C ASP A 31 -11.46 0.96 -11.69
N VAL A 32 -10.14 0.79 -11.79
CA VAL A 32 -9.14 1.71 -11.24
C VAL A 32 -8.54 2.60 -12.33
N THR A 33 -8.92 2.40 -13.60
CA THR A 33 -8.23 2.97 -14.76
C THR A 33 -8.29 4.50 -14.75
N HIS A 34 -9.42 5.08 -14.37
CA HIS A 34 -9.58 6.53 -14.29
C HIS A 34 -8.76 7.17 -13.17
N LEU A 35 -8.38 6.43 -12.13
CA LEU A 35 -7.51 6.94 -11.07
C LEU A 35 -6.10 7.22 -11.59
N LEU A 36 -5.65 6.51 -12.62
CA LEU A 36 -4.36 6.80 -13.25
C LEU A 36 -4.37 8.20 -13.85
N ASP A 37 -5.42 8.54 -14.60
CA ASP A 37 -5.58 9.86 -15.22
C ASP A 37 -5.60 10.95 -14.14
N TYR A 38 -6.39 10.79 -13.08
CA TYR A 38 -6.41 11.74 -11.95
C TYR A 38 -5.04 11.92 -11.32
N GLY A 39 -4.32 10.82 -11.06
CA GLY A 39 -3.00 10.87 -10.47
C GLY A 39 -1.96 11.57 -11.34
N LEU A 40 -2.03 11.36 -12.66
CA LEU A 40 -1.16 12.02 -13.64
C LEU A 40 -1.48 13.52 -13.76
N ASP A 41 -2.76 13.90 -13.71
CA ASP A 41 -3.19 15.29 -13.76
C ASP A 41 -2.70 16.06 -12.52
N VAL A 42 -2.90 15.53 -11.30
CA VAL A 42 -2.38 16.17 -10.07
C VAL A 42 -0.85 16.24 -10.08
N ALA A 43 -0.16 15.20 -10.56
CA ALA A 43 1.30 15.21 -10.67
C ALA A 43 1.80 16.29 -11.65
N ALA A 44 1.11 16.48 -12.78
CA ALA A 44 1.42 17.53 -13.74
C ALA A 44 1.22 18.93 -13.13
N GLU A 45 0.15 19.13 -12.36
CA GLU A 45 -0.10 20.41 -11.66
C GLU A 45 0.94 20.69 -10.57
N ILE A 46 1.41 19.66 -9.84
CA ILE A 46 2.54 19.80 -8.90
C ILE A 46 3.79 20.26 -9.65
N ASP A 47 4.15 19.61 -10.75
CA ASP A 47 5.34 19.99 -11.55
C ASP A 47 5.21 21.41 -12.12
N ALA A 48 4.00 21.80 -12.56
CA ALA A 48 3.74 23.11 -13.15
C ALA A 48 3.76 24.26 -12.14
N THR A 49 3.19 24.06 -10.95
CA THR A 49 2.91 25.14 -9.99
C THR A 49 3.84 25.15 -8.78
N LEU A 50 4.43 24.01 -8.44
CA LEU A 50 5.31 23.85 -7.28
C LEU A 50 6.76 23.49 -7.67
N GLY A 51 7.02 23.12 -8.94
CA GLY A 51 8.37 22.85 -9.44
C GLY A 51 9.26 24.09 -9.34
N VAL A 52 10.40 24.01 -8.64
CA VAL A 52 11.30 25.15 -8.50
C VAL A 52 12.10 25.35 -9.80
N PRO A 53 12.07 26.54 -10.44
CA PRO A 53 12.74 26.74 -11.72
C PRO A 53 14.25 26.43 -11.68
N ARG A 54 14.71 25.59 -12.61
CA ARG A 54 16.10 25.09 -12.71
C ARG A 54 16.55 24.25 -11.50
N SER A 55 15.60 23.63 -10.84
CA SER A 55 15.79 22.69 -9.74
C SER A 55 15.00 21.42 -10.04
N ALA A 56 15.43 20.29 -9.50
CA ALA A 56 14.64 19.07 -9.40
C ALA A 56 13.78 19.02 -8.13
N LEU A 57 13.90 20.01 -7.24
CA LEU A 57 13.10 20.14 -6.01
C LEU A 57 11.87 21.03 -6.18
N TYR A 58 10.98 20.95 -5.20
CA TYR A 58 9.67 21.59 -5.18
C TYR A 58 9.57 22.63 -4.06
N ALA A 59 8.69 23.61 -4.25
CA ALA A 59 8.32 24.60 -3.24
C ALA A 59 7.37 23.99 -2.20
N GLU A 60 7.24 24.63 -1.03
CA GLU A 60 6.32 24.17 0.01
C GLU A 60 4.86 24.44 -0.35
N GLY A 61 4.59 25.54 -1.04
CA GLY A 61 3.27 25.89 -1.56
C GLY A 61 3.36 26.96 -2.63
N ALA A 62 2.22 27.23 -3.26
CA ALA A 62 2.04 28.31 -4.23
C ALA A 62 0.68 28.99 -4.01
N ASN A 63 0.51 30.16 -4.62
CA ASN A 63 -0.74 30.91 -4.59
C ASN A 63 -1.25 31.26 -5.99
N LEU A 64 -2.48 31.76 -6.08
CA LEU A 64 -3.10 32.14 -7.37
C LEU A 64 -2.33 33.19 -8.18
N GLY A 65 -1.43 33.95 -7.55
CA GLY A 65 -0.55 34.89 -8.23
C GLY A 65 0.62 34.22 -8.96
N GLY A 66 0.84 32.92 -8.74
CA GLY A 66 1.98 32.16 -9.24
C GLY A 66 3.23 32.28 -8.37
N ASP A 67 3.15 32.90 -7.19
CA ASP A 67 4.28 33.01 -6.28
C ASP A 67 4.41 31.74 -5.43
N HIS A 68 5.63 31.22 -5.31
CA HIS A 68 5.96 30.19 -4.33
C HIS A 68 5.95 30.78 -2.91
N ILE A 69 5.36 30.05 -1.96
CA ILE A 69 5.19 30.45 -0.56
C ILE A 69 5.66 29.34 0.40
N GLY A 70 5.88 29.72 1.66
CA GLY A 70 6.27 28.80 2.72
C GLY A 70 7.68 28.23 2.57
N GLY A 71 7.95 27.16 3.32
CA GLY A 71 9.21 26.43 3.26
C GLY A 71 10.42 27.24 3.73
N ALA A 72 11.60 26.85 3.24
CA ALA A 72 12.85 27.52 3.54
C ALA A 72 13.78 27.54 2.33
N GLY A 73 14.41 28.69 2.09
CA GLY A 73 15.26 28.88 0.90
C GLY A 73 14.51 28.81 -0.43
N GLY A 74 13.17 28.87 -0.42
CA GLY A 74 12.32 28.69 -1.60
C GLY A 74 11.95 27.23 -1.91
N TYR A 75 12.25 26.30 -0.99
CA TYR A 75 12.01 24.87 -1.14
C TYR A 75 11.12 24.32 -0.03
N GLY A 76 10.45 23.20 -0.32
CA GLY A 76 9.65 22.45 0.62
C GLY A 76 10.43 21.94 1.83
N PHE A 77 9.73 21.70 2.93
CA PHE A 77 10.29 20.99 4.08
C PHE A 77 10.50 19.51 3.73
N ALA A 78 11.39 18.84 4.45
CA ALA A 78 11.75 17.44 4.15
C ALA A 78 10.55 16.50 4.25
N TRP A 79 9.62 16.74 5.18
CA TRP A 79 8.38 15.96 5.29
C TRP A 79 7.53 16.08 4.01
N SER A 80 7.34 17.29 3.46
CA SER A 80 6.61 17.54 2.20
C SER A 80 7.30 16.91 1.00
N LEU A 81 8.62 17.07 0.92
CA LEU A 81 9.44 16.45 -0.12
C LEU A 81 9.44 14.92 -0.02
N SER A 82 9.25 14.34 1.16
CA SER A 82 9.13 12.89 1.31
C SER A 82 7.85 12.34 0.67
N ALA A 83 6.72 13.06 0.76
CA ALA A 83 5.50 12.71 0.05
C ALA A 83 5.70 12.81 -1.47
N GLN A 84 6.33 13.90 -1.95
CA GLN A 84 6.63 14.06 -3.37
C GLN A 84 7.61 13.00 -3.90
N PHE A 85 8.55 12.53 -3.08
CA PHE A 85 9.41 11.41 -3.42
C PHE A 85 8.57 10.16 -3.74
N ARG A 86 7.55 9.87 -2.92
CA ARG A 86 6.66 8.73 -3.15
C ARG A 86 5.75 8.90 -4.37
N VAL A 87 5.41 10.13 -4.76
CA VAL A 87 4.77 10.41 -6.06
C VAL A 87 5.71 10.04 -7.21
N LEU A 88 6.96 10.49 -7.17
CA LEU A 88 7.96 10.17 -8.20
C LEU A 88 8.28 8.66 -8.25
N ASN A 89 8.20 7.96 -7.11
CA ASN A 89 8.26 6.49 -7.09
C ASN A 89 7.10 5.89 -7.90
N SER A 90 5.85 6.30 -7.63
CA SER A 90 4.68 5.80 -8.37
C SER A 90 4.77 6.11 -9.87
N LEU A 91 5.16 7.33 -10.24
CA LEU A 91 5.37 7.72 -11.64
C LEU A 91 6.45 6.87 -12.32
N THR A 92 7.56 6.59 -11.61
CA THR A 92 8.63 5.73 -12.14
C THR A 92 8.18 4.27 -12.28
N ARG A 93 7.33 3.76 -11.38
CA ARG A 93 6.72 2.42 -11.51
C ARG A 93 5.78 2.36 -12.72
N TYR A 94 5.06 3.44 -13.02
CA TYR A 94 4.17 3.54 -14.18
C TYR A 94 4.93 3.64 -15.51
N ASP A 95 5.84 4.60 -15.63
CA ASP A 95 6.64 4.85 -16.83
C ASP A 95 8.10 5.16 -16.48
N PRO A 96 8.95 4.13 -16.30
CA PRO A 96 10.34 4.33 -15.92
C PRO A 96 11.15 5.06 -17.00
N VAL A 97 10.77 4.96 -18.29
CA VAL A 97 11.49 5.61 -19.39
C VAL A 97 11.43 7.12 -19.24
N THR A 98 10.29 7.65 -18.80
CA THR A 98 10.09 9.08 -18.60
C THR A 98 10.62 9.53 -17.24
N TYR A 99 10.28 8.82 -16.16
CA TYR A 99 10.40 9.37 -14.80
C TYR A 99 11.64 8.93 -14.01
N GLU A 100 12.36 7.87 -14.41
CA GLU A 100 13.52 7.39 -13.63
C GLU A 100 14.61 8.46 -13.51
N SER A 101 14.86 9.21 -14.60
CA SER A 101 15.84 10.31 -14.57
C SER A 101 15.40 11.49 -13.69
N GLN A 102 14.10 11.78 -13.63
CA GLN A 102 13.52 12.82 -12.77
C GLN A 102 13.61 12.40 -11.30
N LEU A 103 13.23 11.17 -10.97
CA LEU A 103 13.37 10.58 -9.64
C LEU A 103 14.83 10.64 -9.16
N ARG A 104 15.78 10.30 -10.03
CA ARG A 104 17.20 10.34 -9.71
C ARG A 104 17.69 11.76 -9.46
N ALA A 105 17.35 12.71 -10.32
CA ALA A 105 17.71 14.11 -10.17
C ALA A 105 17.13 14.72 -8.88
N PHE A 106 15.86 14.43 -8.57
CA PHE A 106 15.22 14.82 -7.31
C PHE A 106 15.98 14.25 -6.12
N SER A 107 16.23 12.94 -6.09
CA SER A 107 16.90 12.29 -4.96
C SER A 107 18.32 12.80 -4.75
N ASP A 108 19.07 13.03 -5.83
CA ASP A 108 20.42 13.59 -5.77
C ASP A 108 20.40 15.00 -5.17
N GLN A 109 19.56 15.90 -5.70
CA GLN A 109 19.48 17.25 -5.16
C GLN A 109 18.90 17.30 -3.74
N PHE A 110 17.94 16.44 -3.41
CA PHE A 110 17.38 16.38 -2.06
C PHE A 110 18.47 15.95 -1.06
N HIS A 111 19.25 14.92 -1.42
CA HIS A 111 20.39 14.51 -0.62
C HIS A 111 21.43 15.62 -0.47
N ASP A 112 21.87 16.23 -1.57
CA ASP A 112 22.94 17.23 -1.56
C ASP A 112 22.61 18.47 -0.71
N ASN A 113 21.33 18.81 -0.56
CA ASN A 113 20.91 20.04 0.11
C ASN A 113 20.32 19.85 1.51
N TYR A 114 19.84 18.66 1.84
CA TYR A 114 19.20 18.36 3.14
C TYR A 114 20.02 17.38 3.98
N TRP A 115 20.94 16.60 3.40
CA TRP A 115 21.77 15.69 4.17
C TRP A 115 22.78 16.45 5.03
N VAL A 116 22.77 16.16 6.32
CA VAL A 116 23.70 16.73 7.31
C VAL A 116 24.72 15.66 7.69
N ASP A 117 25.99 15.91 7.39
CA ASP A 117 27.08 14.96 7.66
C ASP A 117 27.31 14.73 9.16
N SER A 118 27.13 15.76 9.99
CA SER A 118 27.25 15.63 11.45
C SER A 118 26.10 14.79 11.99
N GLN A 119 26.42 13.62 12.58
CA GLN A 119 25.45 12.63 13.07
C GLN A 119 24.51 12.03 11.99
N ARG A 120 24.72 12.38 10.70
CA ARG A 120 24.18 11.71 9.49
C ARG A 120 22.65 11.62 9.47
N GLY A 121 21.96 12.56 8.85
CA GLY A 121 20.51 12.52 8.63
C GLY A 121 20.02 13.68 7.76
N TYR A 122 18.81 13.58 7.22
CA TYR A 122 18.17 14.67 6.47
C TYR A 122 17.63 15.71 7.45
N SER A 123 18.02 16.98 7.28
CA SER A 123 17.37 18.09 7.96
C SER A 123 15.95 18.27 7.41
N ALA A 124 15.02 18.76 8.24
CA ALA A 124 13.71 19.24 7.83
C ALA A 124 13.80 20.44 6.88
N VAL A 125 14.90 21.19 6.92
CA VAL A 125 15.04 22.52 6.32
C VAL A 125 16.25 22.57 5.40
N TYR A 126 16.08 23.22 4.23
CA TYR A 126 17.13 23.41 3.23
C TYR A 126 18.38 24.07 3.84
N HIS A 127 19.55 23.42 3.72
CA HIS A 127 20.84 23.87 4.30
C HIS A 127 20.79 24.23 5.79
N ALA A 128 20.07 23.46 6.59
CA ALA A 128 20.01 23.61 8.04
C ALA A 128 20.48 22.34 8.78
N ASP A 129 20.43 22.39 10.12
CA ASP A 129 20.71 21.25 11.01
C ASP A 129 19.55 21.06 12.01
N ASP A 130 18.33 21.05 11.48
CA ASP A 130 17.13 20.70 12.25
C ASP A 130 16.61 19.35 11.78
N ARG A 131 16.64 18.32 12.61
CA ARG A 131 16.46 16.93 12.19
C ARG A 131 15.42 16.19 13.01
N TYR A 132 14.57 15.48 12.28
CA TYR A 132 13.39 14.80 12.78
C TYR A 132 13.47 13.32 12.38
N TYR A 133 13.24 12.43 13.35
CA TYR A 133 13.35 10.98 13.13
C TYR A 133 12.17 10.46 12.31
N ASP A 134 10.98 11.04 12.47
CA ASP A 134 9.79 10.78 11.65
C ASP A 134 10.00 11.20 10.19
N ASP A 135 10.48 12.43 9.92
CA ASP A 135 10.83 12.86 8.54
C ASP A 135 11.79 11.86 7.88
N ASN A 136 12.85 11.49 8.60
CA ASN A 136 13.85 10.54 8.10
C ASN A 136 13.27 9.13 7.94
N ALA A 137 12.28 8.74 8.74
CA ALA A 137 11.64 7.44 8.60
C ALA A 137 10.80 7.37 7.32
N HIS A 138 10.03 8.42 7.00
CA HIS A 138 9.35 8.53 5.71
C HIS A 138 10.34 8.52 4.53
N ILE A 139 11.46 9.25 4.65
CA ILE A 139 12.51 9.26 3.60
C ILE A 139 13.18 7.88 3.45
N ALA A 140 13.40 7.14 4.54
CA ALA A 140 13.96 5.79 4.49
C ALA A 140 13.03 4.83 3.72
N VAL A 141 11.71 4.93 3.95
CA VAL A 141 10.70 4.16 3.19
C VAL A 141 10.71 4.56 1.71
N ALA A 142 10.68 5.86 1.40
CA ALA A 142 10.69 6.33 0.01
C ALA A 142 11.95 5.90 -0.76
N LEU A 143 13.12 5.92 -0.10
CA LEU A 143 14.38 5.44 -0.67
C LEU A 143 14.40 3.92 -0.85
N ALA A 144 13.86 3.16 0.10
CA ALA A 144 13.78 1.71 -0.03
C ALA A 144 12.82 1.31 -1.17
N GLU A 145 11.67 1.96 -1.29
CA GLU A 145 10.72 1.79 -2.39
C GLU A 145 11.36 2.17 -3.75
N ALA A 146 12.09 3.28 -3.83
CA ALA A 146 12.81 3.69 -5.04
C ALA A 146 13.82 2.62 -5.48
N TYR A 147 14.52 1.97 -4.54
CA TYR A 147 15.40 0.85 -4.84
C TYR A 147 14.65 -0.38 -5.34
N GLU A 148 13.51 -0.73 -4.75
CA GLU A 148 12.69 -1.86 -5.19
C GLU A 148 12.19 -1.67 -6.64
N ILE A 149 11.84 -0.44 -7.02
CA ILE A 149 11.35 -0.09 -8.36
C ILE A 149 12.49 -0.11 -9.39
N THR A 150 13.63 0.51 -9.08
CA THR A 150 14.67 0.82 -10.08
C THR A 150 15.86 -0.15 -10.05
N GLY A 151 16.11 -0.79 -8.91
CA GLY A 151 17.35 -1.53 -8.65
C GLY A 151 18.60 -0.64 -8.52
N ASP A 152 18.49 0.69 -8.52
CA ASP A 152 19.65 1.59 -8.44
C ASP A 152 20.26 1.56 -7.02
N PRO A 153 21.52 1.11 -6.87
CA PRO A 153 22.16 0.94 -5.56
C PRO A 153 22.36 2.25 -4.79
N THR A 154 22.21 3.41 -5.43
CA THR A 154 22.28 4.72 -4.77
C THR A 154 21.14 4.90 -3.78
N TYR A 155 19.91 4.50 -4.15
CA TYR A 155 18.76 4.59 -3.26
C TYR A 155 18.95 3.67 -2.05
N LEU A 156 19.37 2.42 -2.28
CA LEU A 156 19.68 1.50 -1.19
C LEU A 156 20.79 2.02 -0.28
N HIS A 157 21.85 2.62 -0.86
CA HIS A 157 22.92 3.23 -0.07
C HIS A 157 22.36 4.31 0.85
N ARG A 158 21.62 5.28 0.29
CA ARG A 158 20.99 6.36 1.06
C ARG A 158 20.00 5.83 2.09
N ALA A 159 19.15 4.87 1.76
CA ALA A 159 18.20 4.25 2.69
C ALA A 159 18.92 3.66 3.90
N ARG A 160 20.05 2.97 3.69
CA ARG A 160 20.88 2.41 4.78
C ARG A 160 21.50 3.50 5.65
N LEU A 161 21.90 4.64 5.08
CA LEU A 161 22.41 5.78 5.85
C LEU A 161 21.31 6.44 6.68
N THR A 162 20.15 6.65 6.07
CA THR A 162 18.98 7.17 6.77
C THR A 162 18.56 6.24 7.89
N TYR A 163 18.59 4.92 7.69
CA TYR A 163 18.27 3.97 8.76
C TYR A 163 19.28 4.02 9.91
N GLN A 164 20.57 4.22 9.62
CA GLN A 164 21.58 4.45 10.66
C GLN A 164 21.30 5.71 11.48
N PHE A 165 20.65 6.73 10.90
CA PHE A 165 20.14 7.86 11.66
C PHE A 165 19.02 7.44 12.61
N LEU A 166 18.03 6.68 12.12
CA LEU A 166 16.89 6.23 12.92
C LEU A 166 17.29 5.41 14.15
N LEU A 167 18.38 4.63 14.06
CA LEU A 167 18.94 3.89 15.19
C LEU A 167 19.46 4.81 16.30
N GLN A 168 19.84 6.05 16.00
CA GLN A 168 20.29 7.03 17.00
C GLN A 168 19.13 7.63 17.79
N GLY A 169 17.90 7.51 17.30
CA GLY A 169 16.70 8.01 17.96
C GLY A 169 16.20 7.15 19.11
N GLU A 170 16.72 5.93 19.28
CA GLU A 170 16.32 5.04 20.37
C GLU A 170 16.55 5.68 21.73
N ALA A 171 15.52 5.67 22.58
CA ALA A 171 15.59 6.29 23.89
C ALA A 171 16.16 5.32 24.92
N PRO A 172 17.09 5.77 25.79
CA PRO A 172 17.65 4.93 26.84
C PRO A 172 16.56 4.33 27.74
N GLY A 173 16.53 2.99 27.83
CA GLY A 173 15.54 2.26 28.64
C GLY A 173 14.24 1.91 27.91
N TYR A 174 14.09 2.30 26.65
CA TYR A 174 12.94 1.99 25.80
C TYR A 174 13.40 1.37 24.47
N PRO A 175 13.79 0.08 24.47
CA PRO A 175 14.27 -0.58 23.26
C PRO A 175 13.21 -0.53 22.14
N GLY A 176 13.62 -0.21 20.93
CA GLY A 176 12.74 -0.06 19.77
C GLY A 176 11.94 1.24 19.73
N SER A 177 12.06 2.13 20.72
CA SER A 177 11.40 3.43 20.63
C SER A 177 12.15 4.40 19.74
N SER A 178 11.59 5.59 19.52
CA SER A 178 12.30 6.70 18.92
C SER A 178 11.83 8.02 19.53
N TYR A 179 12.76 8.94 19.79
CA TYR A 179 12.41 10.35 19.93
C TYR A 179 11.81 10.88 18.63
N TRP A 180 11.11 12.01 18.73
CA TRP A 180 10.60 12.75 17.57
C TRP A 180 11.71 13.51 16.85
N ARG A 181 12.51 14.26 17.60
CA ARG A 181 13.49 15.23 17.07
C ARG A 181 14.81 15.12 17.79
N VAL A 182 15.90 15.40 17.08
CA VAL A 182 17.23 15.52 17.69
C VAL A 182 17.20 16.62 18.76
N GLY A 183 17.59 16.25 19.99
CA GLY A 183 17.65 17.18 21.12
C GLY A 183 16.33 17.40 21.87
N ASP A 184 15.24 16.77 21.45
CA ASP A 184 13.97 16.75 22.19
C ASP A 184 13.76 15.39 22.86
N ASP A 185 13.91 15.36 24.18
CA ASP A 185 13.73 14.16 25.01
C ASP A 185 12.36 14.12 25.73
N SER A 186 11.42 14.96 25.31
CA SER A 186 10.14 15.13 26.02
C SER A 186 9.12 14.01 25.76
N PHE A 187 9.20 13.33 24.61
CA PHE A 187 8.31 12.21 24.26
C PHE A 187 8.93 11.26 23.24
N LEU A 188 8.33 10.07 23.13
CA LEU A 188 8.64 9.04 22.13
C LEU A 188 7.53 9.00 21.09
N ASP A 189 7.91 9.03 19.82
CA ASP A 189 7.02 9.28 18.69
C ASP A 189 6.66 8.00 17.93
N SER A 190 5.36 7.79 17.71
CA SER A 190 4.88 6.60 17.01
C SER A 190 5.17 6.62 15.50
N ALA A 191 5.20 7.77 14.83
CA ALA A 191 5.51 7.80 13.39
C ALA A 191 6.95 7.38 13.13
N ALA A 192 7.91 7.94 13.87
CA ALA A 192 9.32 7.56 13.80
C ALA A 192 9.53 6.06 14.08
N VAL A 193 8.77 5.50 15.03
CA VAL A 193 8.86 4.06 15.35
C VAL A 193 8.23 3.19 14.27
N LEU A 194 6.98 3.43 13.89
CA LEU A 194 6.22 2.57 12.98
C LEU A 194 6.76 2.65 11.54
N GLN A 195 7.12 3.83 11.03
CA GLN A 195 7.80 3.94 9.74
C GLN A 195 9.23 3.40 9.81
N GLY A 196 9.92 3.53 10.95
CA GLY A 196 11.20 2.86 11.18
C GLY A 196 11.10 1.34 11.14
N ALA A 197 10.01 0.76 11.66
CA ALA A 197 9.72 -0.67 11.56
C ALA A 197 9.49 -1.08 10.10
N ARG A 198 8.64 -0.34 9.35
CA ARG A 198 8.40 -0.56 7.92
C ARG A 198 9.70 -0.52 7.11
N ALA A 199 10.49 0.55 7.27
CA ALA A 199 11.76 0.73 6.56
C ALA A 199 12.77 -0.39 6.87
N GLY A 200 12.82 -0.87 8.12
CA GLY A 200 13.73 -1.94 8.52
C GLY A 200 13.36 -3.28 7.87
N ALA A 201 12.08 -3.61 7.79
CA ALA A 201 11.63 -4.79 7.07
C ALA A 201 11.94 -4.71 5.57
N MET A 202 11.74 -3.55 4.93
CA MET A 202 12.11 -3.31 3.52
C MET A 202 13.63 -3.46 3.31
N LEU A 203 14.45 -2.90 4.20
CA LEU A 203 15.91 -3.05 4.13
C LEU A 203 16.38 -4.48 4.39
N TYR A 204 15.69 -5.24 5.24
CA TYR A 204 15.94 -6.67 5.37
C TYR A 204 15.67 -7.40 4.05
N ARG A 205 14.52 -7.17 3.41
CA ARG A 205 14.21 -7.73 2.09
C ARG A 205 15.29 -7.40 1.05
N ALA A 206 15.72 -6.15 1.01
CA ALA A 206 16.71 -5.66 0.04
C ALA A 206 18.13 -6.20 0.27
N THR A 207 18.50 -6.59 1.50
CA THR A 207 19.90 -6.87 1.86
C THR A 207 20.16 -8.24 2.46
N GLY A 208 19.13 -8.93 2.96
CA GLY A 208 19.25 -10.14 3.78
C GLY A 208 19.88 -9.94 5.15
N ASN A 209 20.17 -8.70 5.57
CA ASN A 209 20.81 -8.42 6.86
C ASN A 209 19.80 -8.48 8.01
N ALA A 210 19.84 -9.56 8.79
CA ALA A 210 18.96 -9.80 9.93
C ALA A 210 18.96 -8.68 10.98
N GLY A 211 20.01 -7.85 11.05
CA GLY A 211 20.03 -6.69 11.95
C GLY A 211 18.88 -5.71 11.69
N TYR A 212 18.49 -5.50 10.43
CA TYR A 212 17.36 -4.64 10.08
C TYR A 212 16.02 -5.25 10.52
N LEU A 213 15.83 -6.56 10.32
CA LEU A 213 14.60 -7.24 10.74
C LEU A 213 14.48 -7.27 12.27
N ASN A 214 15.58 -7.52 12.99
CA ASN A 214 15.58 -7.54 14.44
C ASN A 214 15.20 -6.18 15.04
N ASP A 215 15.76 -5.09 14.51
CA ASP A 215 15.41 -3.72 14.92
C ASP A 215 13.94 -3.40 14.57
N ALA A 216 13.51 -3.74 13.35
CA ALA A 216 12.14 -3.51 12.92
C ALA A 216 11.09 -4.21 13.80
N LEU A 217 11.34 -5.48 14.14
CA LEU A 217 10.47 -6.24 15.04
C LEU A 217 10.45 -5.63 16.45
N GLN A 218 11.61 -5.20 16.96
CA GLN A 218 11.69 -4.55 18.28
C GLN A 218 10.94 -3.20 18.30
N ARG A 219 11.04 -2.42 17.23
CA ARG A 219 10.27 -1.18 17.05
C ARG A 219 8.77 -1.42 17.06
N TYR A 220 8.32 -2.40 16.29
CA TYR A 220 6.90 -2.75 16.26
C TYR A 220 6.41 -3.30 17.60
N GLU A 221 7.20 -4.16 18.26
CA GLU A 221 6.88 -4.68 19.59
C GLU A 221 6.74 -3.54 20.62
N TRP A 222 7.61 -2.53 20.58
CA TRP A 222 7.47 -1.34 21.41
C TRP A 222 6.14 -0.63 21.14
N ALA A 223 5.80 -0.38 19.87
CA ALA A 223 4.58 0.32 19.50
C ALA A 223 3.32 -0.46 19.89
N ALA A 224 3.30 -1.77 19.61
CA ALA A 224 2.21 -2.68 19.96
C ALA A 224 1.96 -2.74 21.48
N ASN A 225 3.03 -2.73 22.29
CA ASN A 225 2.91 -2.77 23.75
C ASN A 225 2.67 -1.42 24.41
N THR A 226 2.99 -0.32 23.73
CA THR A 226 2.99 1.02 24.32
C THR A 226 1.86 1.88 23.77
N THR A 227 1.80 2.08 22.46
CA THR A 227 0.93 3.10 21.84
C THR A 227 -0.26 2.49 21.11
N GLN A 228 -0.29 1.18 20.86
CA GLN A 228 -1.45 0.51 20.27
C GLN A 228 -2.61 0.39 21.27
N LEU A 229 -3.80 0.72 20.80
CA LEU A 229 -5.06 0.60 21.54
C LEU A 229 -5.69 -0.78 21.29
N SER A 230 -6.66 -1.15 22.13
CA SER A 230 -7.37 -2.42 22.00
C SER A 230 -8.17 -2.57 20.69
N ASP A 231 -8.53 -1.45 20.05
CA ASP A 231 -9.17 -1.46 18.72
C ASP A 231 -8.16 -1.67 17.57
N GLY A 232 -6.86 -1.67 17.88
CA GLY A 232 -5.76 -1.81 16.92
C GLY A 232 -5.21 -0.50 16.38
N THR A 233 -5.84 0.65 16.64
CA THR A 233 -5.28 1.95 16.25
C THR A 233 -4.15 2.38 17.18
N PHE A 234 -3.30 3.31 16.74
CA PHE A 234 -2.10 3.72 17.48
C PHE A 234 -2.19 5.17 17.92
N MET A 235 -1.80 5.44 19.16
CA MET A 235 -1.64 6.79 19.70
C MET A 235 -0.37 7.45 19.18
N GLU A 236 -0.40 8.78 19.06
CA GLU A 236 0.72 9.60 18.59
C GLU A 236 2.06 9.35 19.33
N LYS A 237 2.04 9.23 20.67
CA LYS A 237 3.27 9.26 21.45
C LYS A 237 3.16 8.69 22.86
N LEU A 238 4.31 8.47 23.51
CA LEU A 238 4.45 8.31 24.96
C LEU A 238 5.18 9.54 25.53
N PHE A 239 4.58 10.24 26.49
CA PHE A 239 5.22 11.36 27.17
C PHE A 239 6.29 10.86 28.15
N LEU A 240 7.49 11.44 28.10
CA LEU A 240 8.58 11.14 29.02
C LEU A 240 8.74 12.19 30.12
N THR A 241 8.41 13.44 29.80
CA THR A 241 8.55 14.57 30.73
C THR A 241 7.24 15.36 30.87
N GLY A 242 7.21 16.28 31.83
CA GLY A 242 6.06 17.13 32.09
C GLY A 242 4.90 16.44 32.83
N PRO A 243 3.74 17.11 32.94
CA PRO A 243 2.61 16.63 33.74
C PRO A 243 1.98 15.32 33.28
N GLN A 244 2.20 14.93 32.01
CA GLN A 244 1.67 13.71 31.39
C GLN A 244 2.72 12.59 31.32
N ALA A 245 3.90 12.76 31.93
CA ALA A 245 4.95 11.75 31.88
C ALA A 245 4.43 10.34 32.28
N GLY A 246 4.71 9.36 31.44
CA GLY A 246 4.25 7.97 31.59
C GLY A 246 2.86 7.68 31.01
N THR A 247 2.19 8.65 30.40
CA THR A 247 0.91 8.44 29.68
C THR A 247 1.09 8.48 28.17
N ILE A 248 0.17 7.86 27.44
CA ILE A 248 0.17 7.84 25.97
C ILE A 248 -0.82 8.83 25.36
N GLY A 249 -0.41 9.41 24.23
CA GLY A 249 -1.24 10.03 23.20
C GLY A 249 -1.87 11.37 23.53
N ASN A 250 -2.19 12.10 22.46
CA ASN A 250 -3.28 13.08 22.45
C ASN A 250 -4.42 12.61 21.52
N TYR A 251 -4.08 11.99 20.38
CA TYR A 251 -5.02 11.53 19.36
C TYR A 251 -4.53 10.24 18.66
N PRO A 252 -5.44 9.29 18.34
CA PRO A 252 -5.14 8.16 17.45
C PRO A 252 -5.39 8.55 15.98
N LEU A 253 -4.43 9.26 15.38
CA LEU A 253 -4.53 9.74 13.99
C LEU A 253 -4.46 8.60 12.97
N VAL A 254 -4.99 8.88 11.78
CA VAL A 254 -5.13 7.91 10.68
C VAL A 254 -3.79 7.34 10.21
N ASN A 255 -2.75 8.17 10.12
CA ASN A 255 -1.43 7.79 9.63
C ASN A 255 -0.75 6.75 10.55
N PHE A 256 -0.81 6.89 11.88
CA PHE A 256 -0.22 5.89 12.78
C PHE A 256 -0.89 4.52 12.64
N THR A 257 -2.22 4.51 12.46
CA THR A 257 -2.95 3.27 12.20
C THR A 257 -2.52 2.63 10.89
N ALA A 258 -2.38 3.43 9.83
CA ALA A 258 -1.92 2.97 8.53
C ALA A 258 -0.47 2.44 8.56
N MET A 259 0.45 3.14 9.23
CA MET A 259 1.84 2.69 9.41
C MET A 259 1.91 1.37 10.17
N GLY A 260 1.01 1.15 11.14
CA GLY A 260 0.88 -0.14 11.83
C GLY A 260 0.43 -1.27 10.90
N ILE A 261 -0.53 -1.02 10.00
CA ILE A 261 -0.93 -1.99 8.96
C ILE A 261 0.28 -2.31 8.07
N GLU A 262 0.91 -1.28 7.51
CA GLU A 262 2.05 -1.39 6.60
C GLU A 262 3.22 -2.17 7.21
N ALA A 263 3.61 -1.89 8.45
CA ALA A 263 4.68 -2.62 9.12
C ALA A 263 4.39 -4.12 9.22
N ASN A 264 3.15 -4.49 9.57
CA ASN A 264 2.73 -5.90 9.59
C ASN A 264 2.74 -6.53 8.19
N LEU A 265 2.32 -5.81 7.14
CA LEU A 265 2.38 -6.33 5.77
C LEU A 265 3.83 -6.59 5.36
N GLN A 266 4.76 -5.68 5.68
CA GLN A 266 6.18 -5.92 5.42
C GLN A 266 6.72 -7.11 6.22
N PHE A 267 6.30 -7.32 7.48
CA PHE A 267 6.69 -8.50 8.24
C PHE A 267 6.13 -9.79 7.65
N TYR A 268 4.87 -9.80 7.22
CA TYR A 268 4.28 -10.92 6.53
C TYR A 268 5.10 -11.30 5.28
N ASP A 269 5.44 -10.32 4.45
CA ASP A 269 6.19 -10.55 3.22
C ASP A 269 7.59 -11.14 3.47
N VAL A 270 8.27 -10.74 4.55
CA VAL A 270 9.65 -11.19 4.83
C VAL A 270 9.75 -12.44 5.71
N THR A 271 8.69 -12.76 6.46
CA THR A 271 8.68 -13.92 7.37
C THR A 271 7.80 -15.07 6.87
N GLY A 272 6.76 -14.77 6.09
CA GLY A 272 5.68 -15.69 5.74
C GLY A 272 4.76 -16.05 6.91
N ASP A 273 4.88 -15.37 8.07
CA ASP A 273 4.05 -15.68 9.24
C ASP A 273 2.64 -15.07 9.09
N PRO A 274 1.58 -15.90 8.98
CA PRO A 274 0.22 -15.42 8.76
C PRO A 274 -0.34 -14.57 9.91
N GLN A 275 0.29 -14.58 11.09
CA GLN A 275 -0.14 -13.72 12.21
C GLN A 275 0.01 -12.23 11.90
N TYR A 276 1.04 -11.84 11.15
CA TYR A 276 1.21 -10.45 10.75
C TYR A 276 0.13 -9.99 9.77
N LEU A 277 -0.21 -10.82 8.76
CA LEU A 277 -1.32 -10.51 7.86
C LEU A 277 -2.66 -10.44 8.62
N ALA A 278 -2.89 -11.35 9.57
CA ALA A 278 -4.10 -11.35 10.38
C ALA A 278 -4.22 -10.07 11.23
N GLU A 279 -3.10 -9.58 11.78
CA GLU A 279 -3.06 -8.32 12.53
C GLU A 279 -3.28 -7.10 11.63
N ALA A 280 -2.63 -7.04 10.46
CA ALA A 280 -2.85 -6.01 9.45
C ALA A 280 -4.33 -5.93 9.06
N GLN A 281 -4.98 -7.07 8.80
CA GLN A 281 -6.40 -7.16 8.47
C GLN A 281 -7.30 -6.74 9.64
N ARG A 282 -6.92 -7.08 10.88
CA ARG A 282 -7.68 -6.68 12.09
C ARG A 282 -7.66 -5.16 12.24
N ILE A 283 -6.49 -4.54 12.13
CA ILE A 283 -6.33 -3.08 12.19
C ILE A 283 -7.08 -2.43 11.00
N GLY A 284 -6.96 -3.01 9.80
CA GLY A 284 -7.65 -2.55 8.59
C GLY A 284 -9.17 -2.51 8.72
N ARG A 285 -9.80 -3.52 9.33
CA ARG A 285 -11.26 -3.52 9.60
C ARG A 285 -11.68 -2.37 10.53
N THR A 286 -10.89 -2.11 11.58
CA THR A 286 -11.12 -0.97 12.47
C THR A 286 -10.97 0.34 11.71
N ALA A 287 -9.89 0.48 10.93
CA ALA A 287 -9.60 1.67 10.15
C ALA A 287 -10.70 1.97 9.10
N ALA A 288 -11.23 0.94 8.44
CA ALA A 288 -12.33 1.04 7.48
C ALA A 288 -13.58 1.65 8.12
N SER A 289 -13.87 1.28 9.37
CA SER A 289 -15.03 1.77 10.10
C SER A 289 -14.83 3.17 10.71
N LYS A 290 -13.58 3.53 11.00
CA LYS A 290 -13.21 4.74 11.75
C LYS A 290 -12.94 5.94 10.85
N TYR A 291 -12.26 5.72 9.72
CA TYR A 291 -11.72 6.79 8.89
C TYR A 291 -12.45 6.99 7.57
N PHE A 292 -13.23 6.00 7.12
CA PHE A 292 -14.14 6.16 5.99
C PHE A 292 -15.55 6.49 6.46
N SER A 293 -16.18 7.48 5.83
CA SER A 293 -17.57 7.84 6.07
C SER A 293 -18.51 6.72 5.65
N SER A 294 -19.41 6.30 6.56
CA SER A 294 -20.48 5.34 6.24
C SER A 294 -21.58 5.93 5.36
N THR A 295 -21.61 7.26 5.17
CA THR A 295 -22.66 7.95 4.40
C THR A 295 -22.31 8.06 2.92
N ASN A 296 -21.07 8.46 2.62
CA ASN A 296 -20.62 8.82 1.27
C ASN A 296 -19.23 8.25 0.93
N GLY A 297 -18.60 7.50 1.83
CA GLY A 297 -17.30 6.88 1.61
C GLY A 297 -16.09 7.81 1.70
N SER A 298 -16.26 9.12 1.95
CA SER A 298 -15.16 10.07 2.08
C SER A 298 -14.17 9.67 3.18
N ILE A 299 -12.89 9.96 2.98
CA ILE A 299 -11.83 9.74 3.97
C ILE A 299 -11.74 10.98 4.87
N ASN A 300 -12.11 10.85 6.14
CA ASN A 300 -12.42 11.98 7.02
C ASN A 300 -11.22 12.50 7.81
N ASP A 301 -10.13 12.86 7.12
CA ASP A 301 -8.91 13.37 7.74
C ASP A 301 -8.21 14.41 6.83
N GLU A 302 -7.10 14.95 7.31
CA GLU A 302 -6.16 15.72 6.49
C GLU A 302 -5.46 14.84 5.46
N GLY A 303 -5.27 15.35 4.23
CA GLY A 303 -4.68 14.60 3.13
C GLY A 303 -3.27 14.06 3.41
N PHE A 304 -2.41 14.88 4.02
CA PHE A 304 -1.05 14.48 4.42
C PHE A 304 -0.99 13.37 5.48
N TRP A 305 -2.10 13.04 6.15
CA TRP A 305 -2.18 11.85 7.00
C TRP A 305 -2.96 10.72 6.33
N ALA A 306 -4.05 11.05 5.64
CA ALA A 306 -4.99 10.12 5.05
C ALA A 306 -4.37 9.23 3.95
N TYR A 307 -3.40 9.74 3.20
CA TYR A 307 -2.84 8.98 2.07
C TYR A 307 -2.09 7.70 2.52
N GLU A 308 -1.51 7.67 3.72
CA GLU A 308 -0.91 6.44 4.26
C GLU A 308 -1.98 5.34 4.44
N LEU A 309 -3.22 5.72 4.79
CA LEU A 309 -4.33 4.76 4.87
C LEU A 309 -4.72 4.23 3.49
N VAL A 310 -4.63 5.08 2.46
CA VAL A 310 -4.85 4.65 1.08
C VAL A 310 -3.82 3.63 0.67
N ASP A 311 -2.53 3.91 0.89
CA ASP A 311 -1.45 2.95 0.64
C ASP A 311 -1.70 1.63 1.40
N ALA A 312 -2.00 1.70 2.70
CA ALA A 312 -2.23 0.52 3.53
C ALA A 312 -3.40 -0.35 3.03
N PHE A 313 -4.47 0.25 2.51
CA PHE A 313 -5.62 -0.48 1.96
C PHE A 313 -5.31 -1.07 0.59
N ALA A 314 -4.53 -0.36 -0.21
CA ALA A 314 -4.06 -0.85 -1.51
C ALA A 314 -3.15 -2.06 -1.30
N ASP A 315 -2.22 -1.96 -0.36
CA ASP A 315 -1.26 -3.00 -0.02
C ASP A 315 -1.92 -4.21 0.67
N LEU A 316 -2.97 -4.00 1.46
CA LEU A 316 -3.84 -5.08 1.95
C LEU A 316 -4.48 -5.85 0.79
N TYR A 317 -5.06 -5.12 -0.17
CA TYR A 317 -5.68 -5.73 -1.36
C TYR A 317 -4.68 -6.55 -2.17
N GLU A 318 -3.46 -6.06 -2.40
CA GLU A 318 -2.43 -6.82 -3.13
C GLU A 318 -2.11 -8.16 -2.47
N ARG A 319 -2.24 -8.26 -1.14
CA ARG A 319 -1.83 -9.44 -0.36
C ARG A 319 -2.95 -10.43 -0.09
N ASP A 320 -4.19 -9.97 0.02
CA ASP A 320 -5.33 -10.85 0.33
C ASP A 320 -6.46 -10.85 -0.70
N GLY A 321 -6.42 -9.96 -1.70
CA GLY A 321 -7.40 -9.88 -2.77
C GLY A 321 -8.83 -9.52 -2.33
N ARG A 322 -9.05 -9.11 -1.07
CA ARG A 322 -10.40 -8.85 -0.55
C ARG A 322 -10.95 -7.56 -1.12
N SER A 323 -12.09 -7.68 -1.82
CA SER A 323 -12.79 -6.55 -2.44
C SER A 323 -13.15 -5.43 -1.47
N LEU A 324 -13.31 -5.73 -0.17
CA LEU A 324 -13.57 -4.74 0.88
C LEU A 324 -12.58 -3.57 0.81
N TRP A 325 -11.28 -3.84 0.70
CA TRP A 325 -10.26 -2.80 0.75
C TRP A 325 -10.35 -1.91 -0.48
N LEU A 326 -10.36 -2.51 -1.66
CA LEU A 326 -10.43 -1.80 -2.93
C LEU A 326 -11.74 -1.04 -3.11
N ALA A 327 -12.87 -1.60 -2.68
CA ALA A 327 -14.17 -0.93 -2.74
C ALA A 327 -14.21 0.34 -1.86
N ARG A 328 -13.58 0.31 -0.67
CA ARG A 328 -13.44 1.49 0.19
C ARG A 328 -12.56 2.56 -0.45
N LEU A 329 -11.43 2.16 -1.03
CA LEU A 329 -10.56 3.07 -1.76
C LEU A 329 -11.27 3.74 -2.93
N LEU A 330 -11.88 2.95 -3.82
CA LEU A 330 -12.55 3.48 -5.00
C LEU A 330 -13.67 4.44 -4.63
N THR A 331 -14.47 4.11 -3.62
CA THR A 331 -15.53 5.03 -3.16
C THR A 331 -14.94 6.32 -2.61
N GLY A 332 -13.91 6.24 -1.76
CA GLY A 332 -13.30 7.42 -1.14
C GLY A 332 -12.54 8.32 -2.12
N LEU A 333 -11.78 7.72 -3.04
CA LEU A 333 -10.97 8.42 -4.03
C LEU A 333 -11.82 9.06 -5.14
N ASN A 334 -12.92 8.41 -5.55
CA ASN A 334 -13.90 9.02 -6.45
C ASN A 334 -14.62 10.18 -5.77
N TRP A 335 -15.01 10.01 -4.50
CA TRP A 335 -15.60 11.11 -3.74
C TRP A 335 -14.64 12.29 -3.61
N LEU A 336 -13.35 12.02 -3.34
CA LEU A 336 -12.31 13.03 -3.27
C LEU A 336 -12.22 13.82 -4.58
N HIS A 337 -12.16 13.14 -5.73
CA HIS A 337 -12.10 13.80 -7.03
C HIS A 337 -13.35 14.66 -7.26
N ASP A 338 -14.54 14.05 -7.15
CA ASP A 338 -15.82 14.69 -7.46
C ASP A 338 -16.16 15.89 -6.56
N ASN A 339 -15.53 16.01 -5.37
CA ASN A 339 -15.94 16.98 -4.36
C ASN A 339 -14.81 17.87 -3.85
N LYS A 340 -13.54 17.53 -4.01
CA LYS A 340 -12.41 18.25 -3.39
C LYS A 340 -11.42 18.84 -4.36
N GLU A 341 -11.47 18.45 -5.63
CA GLU A 341 -10.75 19.13 -6.69
C GLU A 341 -11.37 20.51 -6.94
N ASP A 342 -10.53 21.54 -6.95
CA ASP A 342 -10.93 22.88 -7.34
C ASP A 342 -10.96 23.03 -8.88
N PRO A 343 -11.53 24.11 -9.44
CA PRO A 343 -11.60 24.30 -10.89
C PRO A 343 -10.26 24.35 -11.64
N GLU A 344 -9.15 24.49 -10.93
CA GLU A 344 -7.78 24.55 -11.48
C GLU A 344 -6.98 23.26 -11.18
N GLY A 345 -7.62 22.20 -10.69
CA GLY A 345 -6.98 20.90 -10.43
C GLY A 345 -6.26 20.78 -9.08
N HIS A 346 -6.49 21.71 -8.14
CA HIS A 346 -5.87 21.70 -6.83
C HIS A 346 -6.77 21.09 -5.74
N TYR A 347 -6.14 20.52 -4.72
CA TYR A 347 -6.82 19.90 -3.59
C TYR A 347 -6.51 20.65 -2.29
N GLY A 348 -7.55 20.88 -1.48
CA GLY A 348 -7.36 21.47 -0.16
C GLY A 348 -6.87 20.47 0.89
N LYS A 349 -6.55 21.00 2.07
CA LYS A 349 -6.10 20.24 3.24
C LYS A 349 -6.96 19.03 3.62
N PHE A 350 -8.30 19.14 3.53
CA PHE A 350 -9.23 18.12 4.04
C PHE A 350 -9.84 17.26 2.94
N TRP A 351 -9.70 15.95 3.07
CA TRP A 351 -10.23 14.99 2.10
C TRP A 351 -11.70 14.65 2.29
N GLY A 352 -12.25 14.74 3.51
CA GLY A 352 -13.66 14.42 3.78
C GLY A 352 -14.37 15.40 4.73
N ARG A 353 -13.61 16.23 5.45
CA ARG A 353 -14.15 17.25 6.36
C ARG A 353 -14.48 18.54 5.61
N GLU A 354 -15.31 19.39 6.22
CA GLU A 354 -15.65 20.75 5.72
C GLU A 354 -16.46 20.83 4.41
N GLY A 355 -17.05 19.72 3.95
CA GLY A 355 -17.90 19.71 2.74
C GLY A 355 -17.12 19.84 1.44
N PRO A 356 -17.80 19.90 0.27
CA PRO A 356 -17.12 20.05 -1.02
C PRO A 356 -16.32 21.35 -1.14
N GLN A 357 -15.27 21.34 -1.96
CA GLN A 357 -14.49 22.52 -2.32
C GLN A 357 -15.33 23.45 -3.20
N GLU A 358 -15.55 24.68 -2.73
CA GLU A 358 -16.33 25.68 -3.46
C GLU A 358 -15.39 26.70 -4.14
N GLY A 359 -15.23 26.55 -5.45
CA GLY A 359 -14.41 27.45 -6.25
C GLY A 359 -12.91 27.26 -6.05
N THR A 360 -12.13 28.14 -6.66
CA THR A 360 -10.67 28.04 -6.72
C THR A 360 -10.01 28.36 -5.38
N LEU A 361 -9.03 27.55 -4.98
CA LEU A 361 -8.19 27.78 -3.81
C LEU A 361 -7.32 29.03 -4.00
N SER A 362 -7.15 29.82 -2.94
CA SER A 362 -6.24 30.98 -2.99
C SER A 362 -4.76 30.58 -2.93
N GLU A 363 -4.48 29.43 -2.33
CA GLU A 363 -3.17 28.83 -2.15
C GLU A 363 -3.29 27.32 -2.00
N TRP A 364 -2.22 26.61 -2.37
CA TRP A 364 -2.12 25.16 -2.27
C TRP A 364 -0.72 24.76 -1.83
N TRP A 365 -0.64 23.65 -1.10
CA TRP A 365 0.59 23.19 -0.46
C TRP A 365 1.02 21.85 -1.06
N LEU A 366 2.34 21.61 -1.12
CA LEU A 366 2.90 20.35 -1.59
C LEU A 366 2.37 19.17 -0.78
N ASN A 367 2.17 19.36 0.53
CA ASN A 367 1.58 18.36 1.40
C ASN A 367 0.07 18.21 1.32
N ASP A 368 -0.61 19.01 0.50
CA ASP A 368 -2.00 18.73 0.13
C ASP A 368 -2.03 18.02 -1.23
N GLN A 369 -1.18 18.42 -2.18
CA GLN A 369 -1.19 17.88 -3.55
C GLN A 369 -0.51 16.52 -3.66
N ALA A 370 0.72 16.37 -3.15
CA ALA A 370 1.50 15.14 -3.31
C ALA A 370 0.81 13.91 -2.70
N PRO A 371 0.17 13.99 -1.51
CA PRO A 371 -0.63 12.89 -0.97
C PRO A 371 -1.78 12.46 -1.89
N VAL A 372 -2.43 13.40 -2.58
CA VAL A 372 -3.53 13.11 -3.53
C VAL A 372 -2.98 12.39 -4.76
N ALA A 373 -1.93 12.93 -5.38
CA ALA A 373 -1.26 12.28 -6.51
C ALA A 373 -0.79 10.87 -6.15
N ARG A 374 -0.16 10.69 -4.97
CA ARG A 374 0.29 9.39 -4.47
C ARG A 374 -0.88 8.43 -4.32
N ALA A 375 -1.97 8.85 -3.69
CA ALA A 375 -3.13 8.00 -3.46
C ALA A 375 -3.77 7.49 -4.75
N TYR A 376 -3.92 8.36 -5.75
CA TYR A 376 -4.43 7.99 -7.07
C TYR A 376 -3.48 7.05 -7.80
N LEU A 377 -2.21 7.43 -7.94
CA LEU A 377 -1.22 6.65 -8.68
C LEU A 377 -0.96 5.28 -8.05
N HIS A 378 -0.78 5.22 -6.72
CA HIS A 378 -0.51 3.95 -6.02
C HIS A 378 -1.69 2.98 -6.17
N THR A 379 -2.92 3.46 -6.01
CA THR A 379 -4.12 2.64 -6.18
C THR A 379 -4.31 2.20 -7.65
N ALA A 380 -4.02 3.07 -8.62
CA ALA A 380 -4.14 2.74 -10.04
C ALA A 380 -3.11 1.70 -10.50
N LEU A 381 -1.95 1.63 -9.86
CA LEU A 381 -0.85 0.71 -10.18
C LEU A 381 -0.92 -0.62 -9.41
N LEU A 382 -2.00 -0.84 -8.68
CA LEU A 382 -2.33 -2.13 -8.11
C LEU A 382 -2.29 -3.18 -9.22
N GLN A 383 -1.62 -4.30 -8.95
CA GLN A 383 -1.76 -5.48 -9.78
C GLN A 383 -3.14 -6.08 -9.52
N VAL A 384 -4.17 -5.47 -10.10
CA VAL A 384 -5.50 -6.05 -10.18
C VAL A 384 -5.39 -7.19 -11.19
N GLU A 385 -4.81 -8.31 -10.75
CA GLU A 385 -4.99 -9.56 -11.46
C GLU A 385 -6.49 -9.71 -11.71
N PRO A 386 -6.94 -9.92 -12.97
CA PRO A 386 -8.35 -10.07 -13.25
C PRO A 386 -8.86 -11.16 -12.30
N ILE A 387 -9.73 -10.75 -11.36
CA ILE A 387 -10.09 -11.50 -10.16
C ILE A 387 -10.40 -12.94 -10.54
N SER A 388 -9.40 -13.79 -10.41
CA SER A 388 -9.45 -15.22 -10.68
C SER A 388 -8.84 -15.92 -9.48
N GLY A 389 -9.30 -15.53 -8.28
CA GLY A 389 -8.73 -16.06 -7.04
C GLY A 389 -9.42 -15.69 -5.72
N GLN A 390 -10.25 -14.65 -5.68
CA GLN A 390 -11.10 -14.32 -4.53
C GLN A 390 -12.48 -13.93 -5.06
N ASN A 391 -13.34 -14.92 -5.27
CA ASN A 391 -14.73 -14.63 -5.53
C ASN A 391 -15.33 -14.15 -4.20
N GLY A 392 -15.95 -12.97 -4.14
CA GLY A 392 -16.67 -12.51 -2.93
C GLY A 392 -17.76 -13.49 -2.45
N ALA A 393 -18.03 -14.54 -3.22
CA ALA A 393 -18.90 -15.65 -2.94
C ALA A 393 -18.26 -16.84 -2.17
N ASP A 394 -16.93 -16.88 -1.99
CA ASP A 394 -16.26 -17.86 -1.11
C ASP A 394 -16.28 -17.29 0.32
N PHE A 395 -17.36 -17.59 1.04
CA PHE A 395 -17.61 -17.00 2.36
C PHE A 395 -16.92 -17.78 3.48
N ASN A 396 -16.56 -19.04 3.24
CA ASN A 396 -15.89 -19.88 4.23
C ASN A 396 -14.35 -19.84 4.10
N GLY A 397 -13.83 -19.25 3.02
CA GLY A 397 -12.41 -19.06 2.75
C GLY A 397 -11.67 -20.33 2.37
N ASP A 398 -12.36 -21.36 1.87
CA ASP A 398 -11.77 -22.65 1.51
C ASP A 398 -11.23 -22.73 0.07
N GLY A 399 -11.42 -21.66 -0.70
CA GLY A 399 -10.96 -21.52 -2.08
C GLY A 399 -11.90 -22.13 -3.12
N ALA A 400 -13.06 -22.66 -2.71
CA ALA A 400 -14.13 -23.09 -3.60
C ALA A 400 -15.39 -22.24 -3.38
N VAL A 401 -16.18 -22.05 -4.44
CA VAL A 401 -17.53 -21.48 -4.32
C VAL A 401 -18.54 -22.59 -4.53
N ASP A 402 -19.08 -23.11 -3.43
CA ASP A 402 -19.97 -24.27 -3.45
C ASP A 402 -21.15 -24.17 -2.46
N GLY A 403 -21.76 -25.32 -2.16
CA GLY A 403 -22.91 -25.37 -1.25
C GLY A 403 -22.58 -25.01 0.20
N ALA A 404 -21.31 -25.08 0.62
CA ALA A 404 -20.85 -24.64 1.93
C ALA A 404 -20.97 -23.11 2.05
N ASP A 405 -20.63 -22.37 1.01
CA ASP A 405 -20.80 -20.92 0.94
C ASP A 405 -22.26 -20.53 0.87
N PHE A 406 -23.07 -21.24 0.08
CA PHE A 406 -24.52 -21.01 0.08
C PHE A 406 -25.11 -21.13 1.48
N ALA A 407 -24.63 -22.10 2.26
CA ALA A 407 -25.07 -22.27 3.65
C ALA A 407 -24.62 -21.12 4.55
N VAL A 408 -23.47 -20.48 4.28
CA VAL A 408 -23.02 -19.27 4.97
C VAL A 408 -23.94 -18.09 4.63
N TRP A 409 -24.18 -17.82 3.35
CA TRP A 409 -25.12 -16.78 2.91
C TRP A 409 -26.53 -16.99 3.47
N GLN A 410 -27.04 -18.22 3.44
CA GLN A 410 -28.36 -18.54 3.95
C GLN A 410 -28.50 -18.25 5.46
N ARG A 411 -27.41 -18.43 6.24
CA ARG A 411 -27.38 -18.07 7.67
C ARG A 411 -27.32 -16.57 7.89
N GLY A 412 -26.66 -15.83 6.99
CA GLY A 412 -26.54 -14.39 7.09
C GLY A 412 -27.68 -13.59 6.47
N PHE A 413 -28.57 -14.20 5.68
CA PHE A 413 -29.62 -13.48 4.96
C PHE A 413 -30.44 -12.53 5.85
N GLY A 414 -30.41 -11.24 5.52
CA GLY A 414 -31.05 -10.15 6.27
C GLY A 414 -30.17 -9.48 7.32
N MET A 415 -28.93 -9.94 7.52
CA MET A 415 -27.96 -9.24 8.36
C MET A 415 -27.52 -7.92 7.72
N ILE A 416 -27.29 -6.93 8.58
CA ILE A 416 -26.84 -5.58 8.21
C ILE A 416 -25.56 -5.24 8.98
N ALA A 417 -24.85 -4.19 8.55
CA ALA A 417 -23.57 -3.77 9.14
C ALA A 417 -22.50 -4.88 9.15
N GLN A 418 -22.47 -5.70 8.09
CA GLN A 418 -21.41 -6.69 7.90
C GLN A 418 -20.09 -6.01 7.54
N THR A 419 -18.97 -6.62 7.91
CA THR A 419 -17.64 -5.99 7.82
C THR A 419 -16.57 -6.85 7.17
N ASP A 420 -16.84 -8.13 6.88
CA ASP A 420 -15.81 -9.08 6.43
C ASP A 420 -16.26 -10.06 5.33
N GLY A 421 -17.50 -9.96 4.81
CA GLY A 421 -18.02 -10.85 3.78
C GLY A 421 -18.33 -12.28 4.25
N ALA A 422 -17.72 -12.74 5.34
CA ALA A 422 -17.76 -14.11 5.86
C ALA A 422 -19.15 -14.57 6.34
N ASN A 423 -20.12 -13.66 6.38
CA ASN A 423 -21.52 -13.96 6.68
C ASN A 423 -22.42 -13.96 5.44
N GLY A 424 -21.86 -13.87 4.23
CA GLY A 424 -22.63 -13.87 2.99
C GLY A 424 -22.73 -12.53 2.27
N ASP A 425 -21.91 -11.54 2.63
CA ASP A 425 -21.90 -10.21 2.01
C ASP A 425 -20.88 -10.20 0.87
N ALA A 426 -21.30 -10.69 -0.30
CA ALA A 426 -20.42 -10.91 -1.44
C ALA A 426 -20.04 -9.63 -2.18
N ASN A 427 -20.89 -8.60 -2.11
CA ASN A 427 -20.59 -7.30 -2.71
C ASN A 427 -19.91 -6.32 -1.73
N GLY A 428 -19.82 -6.67 -0.44
CA GLY A 428 -19.18 -5.86 0.60
C GLY A 428 -19.97 -4.60 0.96
N ASP A 429 -21.28 -4.54 0.68
CA ASP A 429 -22.13 -3.38 0.92
C ASP A 429 -22.64 -3.29 2.38
N GLY A 430 -22.25 -4.25 3.21
CA GLY A 430 -22.63 -4.38 4.60
C GLY A 430 -24.01 -5.02 4.81
N ARG A 431 -24.67 -5.55 3.78
CA ARG A 431 -26.00 -6.19 3.86
C ARG A 431 -26.04 -7.51 3.11
N VAL A 432 -26.34 -8.59 3.83
CA VAL A 432 -26.53 -9.92 3.20
C VAL A 432 -27.93 -10.01 2.60
N ASN A 433 -28.04 -9.93 1.28
CA ASN A 433 -29.29 -9.85 0.56
C ASN A 433 -29.27 -10.61 -0.78
N ALA A 434 -30.26 -10.35 -1.63
CA ALA A 434 -30.41 -11.04 -2.91
C ALA A 434 -29.31 -10.67 -3.93
N ALA A 435 -28.68 -9.51 -3.80
CA ALA A 435 -27.53 -9.11 -4.60
C ALA A 435 -26.34 -10.05 -4.35
N ASP A 436 -26.09 -10.43 -3.10
CA ASP A 436 -25.00 -11.36 -2.75
C ASP A 436 -25.26 -12.77 -3.23
N LEU A 437 -26.52 -13.21 -3.18
CA LEU A 437 -26.91 -14.50 -3.75
C LEU A 437 -26.66 -14.54 -5.25
N ALA A 438 -26.95 -13.45 -5.96
CA ALA A 438 -26.71 -13.37 -7.39
C ALA A 438 -25.22 -13.46 -7.72
N LEU A 439 -24.36 -12.84 -6.89
CA LEU A 439 -22.91 -12.98 -7.01
C LEU A 439 -22.44 -14.41 -6.71
N TRP A 440 -22.97 -15.05 -5.67
CA TRP A 440 -22.67 -16.46 -5.38
C TRP A 440 -23.11 -17.39 -6.52
N GLN A 441 -24.29 -17.19 -7.08
CA GLN A 441 -24.78 -17.99 -8.21
C GLN A 441 -23.92 -17.82 -9.47
N ALA A 442 -23.45 -16.61 -9.73
CA ALA A 442 -22.54 -16.33 -10.84
C ALA A 442 -21.16 -16.98 -10.65
N ALA A 443 -20.77 -17.17 -9.39
CA ALA A 443 -19.49 -17.73 -8.97
C ALA A 443 -19.53 -19.25 -8.74
N LEU A 444 -20.71 -19.89 -8.73
CA LEU A 444 -20.86 -21.30 -8.37
C LEU A 444 -19.99 -22.23 -9.24
N GLY A 445 -19.13 -23.00 -8.59
CA GLY A 445 -18.23 -23.94 -9.24
C GLY A 445 -16.90 -23.34 -9.69
N THR A 446 -16.61 -22.07 -9.39
CA THR A 446 -15.25 -21.55 -9.48
C THR A 446 -14.41 -22.06 -8.32
N SER A 447 -13.23 -22.59 -8.61
CA SER A 447 -12.20 -22.87 -7.61
C SER A 447 -11.02 -21.93 -7.87
N SER A 448 -10.58 -21.21 -6.85
CA SER A 448 -9.34 -20.45 -6.90
C SER A 448 -8.20 -21.45 -7.07
N GLY A 449 -7.58 -21.46 -8.24
CA GLY A 449 -6.51 -22.39 -8.57
C GLY A 449 -5.27 -22.14 -7.71
N SER A 450 -5.22 -22.72 -6.52
CA SER A 450 -3.97 -22.89 -5.78
C SER A 450 -3.15 -23.99 -6.45
N GLY A 451 -2.20 -23.61 -7.30
CA GLY A 451 -1.22 -24.55 -7.84
C GLY A 451 -0.65 -24.20 -9.22
N LEU A 452 -0.03 -23.03 -9.39
CA LEU A 452 1.07 -22.95 -10.34
C LEU A 452 2.26 -23.66 -9.73
N GLY A 453 2.36 -24.98 -9.98
CA GLY A 453 3.65 -25.63 -9.99
C GLY A 453 4.49 -24.96 -11.06
N ILE A 454 5.31 -23.98 -10.66
CA ILE A 454 6.36 -23.47 -11.53
C ILE A 454 7.16 -24.70 -11.97
N PRO A 455 7.28 -25.01 -13.27
CA PRO A 455 8.22 -26.03 -13.70
C PRO A 455 9.59 -25.50 -13.28
N THR A 456 10.16 -26.08 -12.23
CA THR A 456 11.55 -25.86 -11.87
C THR A 456 12.37 -26.12 -13.12
N PRO A 457 13.05 -25.12 -13.70
CA PRO A 457 14.04 -25.40 -14.72
C PRO A 457 15.09 -26.28 -14.03
N GLU A 458 15.27 -27.51 -14.49
CA GLU A 458 16.34 -28.38 -14.00
C GLU A 458 17.64 -28.08 -14.76
N PRO A 459 18.61 -27.31 -14.23
CA PRO A 459 20.00 -27.44 -14.67
C PRO A 459 20.72 -28.56 -13.90
N SER A 460 20.17 -29.02 -12.77
CA SER A 460 20.89 -29.90 -11.82
C SER A 460 20.97 -31.36 -12.28
N ALA A 461 19.95 -31.90 -12.96
CA ALA A 461 19.96 -33.29 -13.43
C ALA A 461 20.93 -33.50 -14.60
N ALA A 462 20.98 -32.55 -15.55
CA ALA A 462 21.94 -32.57 -16.65
C ALA A 462 23.37 -32.36 -16.15
N ALA A 463 23.59 -31.49 -15.16
CA ALA A 463 24.90 -31.29 -14.55
C ALA A 463 25.39 -32.54 -13.80
N LEU A 464 24.51 -33.23 -13.05
CA LEU A 464 24.85 -34.47 -12.37
C LEU A 464 25.09 -35.64 -13.34
N ALA A 465 24.34 -35.71 -14.44
CA ALA A 465 24.58 -36.69 -15.51
C ALA A 465 25.92 -36.44 -16.22
N ALA A 466 26.27 -35.18 -16.49
CA ALA A 466 27.55 -34.82 -17.10
C ALA A 466 28.75 -35.16 -16.18
N VAL A 467 28.64 -34.87 -14.87
CA VAL A 467 29.67 -35.24 -13.89
C VAL A 467 29.78 -36.76 -13.76
N GLY A 468 28.66 -37.49 -13.81
CA GLY A 468 28.64 -38.95 -13.83
C GLY A 468 29.34 -39.55 -15.06
N LEU A 469 29.09 -39.02 -16.24
CA LEU A 469 29.72 -39.47 -17.50
C LEU A 469 31.23 -39.18 -17.53
N ILE A 470 31.67 -38.04 -17.00
CA ILE A 470 33.10 -37.70 -16.88
C ILE A 470 33.80 -38.66 -15.90
N ALA A 471 33.17 -38.98 -14.76
CA ALA A 471 33.73 -39.92 -13.79
C ALA A 471 33.87 -41.35 -14.37
N ILE A 472 32.93 -41.79 -15.20
CA ILE A 472 32.99 -43.08 -15.89
C ILE A 472 34.12 -43.09 -16.94
N ALA A 473 34.28 -42.02 -17.71
CA ALA A 473 35.34 -41.89 -18.70
C ALA A 473 36.75 -41.92 -18.07
N TYR A 474 36.95 -41.24 -16.93
CA TYR A 474 38.22 -41.27 -16.19
C TYR A 474 38.54 -42.66 -15.63
N ARG A 475 37.54 -43.40 -15.14
CA ARG A 475 37.74 -44.79 -14.67
C ARG A 475 38.10 -45.74 -15.82
N ALA A 476 37.52 -45.57 -17.01
CA ALA A 476 37.82 -46.39 -18.18
C ALA A 476 39.26 -46.18 -18.69
N GLN A 477 39.76 -44.94 -18.65
CA GLN A 477 41.15 -44.62 -19.05
C GLN A 477 42.18 -45.18 -18.06
N GLY A 478 41.91 -45.13 -16.75
CA GLY A 478 42.78 -45.73 -15.72
C GLY A 478 42.91 -47.25 -15.85
N ALA A 479 41.81 -47.94 -16.17
CA ALA A 479 41.82 -49.39 -16.36
C ALA A 479 42.58 -49.83 -17.63
N ALA A 480 42.52 -49.03 -18.71
CA ALA A 480 43.27 -49.27 -19.93
C ALA A 480 44.79 -49.06 -19.75
N ALA A 481 45.19 -48.04 -18.98
CA ALA A 481 46.59 -47.79 -18.64
C ALA A 481 47.19 -48.87 -17.74
N ALA A 482 46.41 -49.42 -16.80
CA ALA A 482 46.83 -50.52 -15.93
C ALA A 482 47.03 -51.85 -16.70
N ARG A 483 46.24 -52.11 -17.75
CA ARG A 483 46.41 -53.28 -18.62
C ARG A 483 47.66 -53.21 -19.51
N ARG A 484 48.06 -52.01 -19.96
CA ARG A 484 49.28 -51.83 -20.77
C ARG A 484 50.59 -51.91 -19.98
N ARG A 485 50.55 -51.81 -18.65
CA ARG A 485 51.73 -51.99 -17.77
C ARG A 485 51.96 -53.44 -17.32
N ARG A 486 51.10 -54.38 -17.72
CA ARG A 486 51.19 -55.81 -17.40
C ARG A 486 51.36 -56.70 -18.66
N ALA A 487 51.74 -56.12 -19.78
CA ALA A 487 52.08 -56.83 -21.03
C ALA A 487 53.57 -56.70 -21.31
#